data_AF-A0A7Z9KXC9-F1
#
_entry.id   AF-A0A7Z9KXC9-F1
#
_cell.length_a   1.000
_cell.length_b   1.000
_cell.length_c   1.000
_cell.angle_alpha   90.00
_cell.angle_beta   90.00
_cell.angle_gamma   90.00
#
_symmetry.space_group_name_H-M   'P 1'
#
loop_
_entity.id
_entity.type
_entity.pdbx_description
1 polymer ?
#
loop_
_entity_poly.entity_id
_entity_poly.type
_entity_poly.pdbx_seq_one_letter_code
_entity_poly.pdbx_strand_id
1 'polypeptide(L)'
;MNPLQPVSVVGTWVANGVTFYRLADGKLAVQNKKGRWKVWKPKKPIVLYADGASNLKTMLRADRALNKQAKKIAAMLNRRAPRRKSTPVSRGNPVVLGNNARIVDV
;
A
#
# COMPACT_ATOMS: atom_id res chain seq x y z
N MET A 1 -12.31 26.54 -40.45
CA MET A 1 -11.41 26.42 -39.28
C MET A 1 -12.20 26.79 -38.04
N ASN A 2 -12.44 25.86 -37.12
CA ASN A 2 -13.15 26.15 -35.88
C ASN A 2 -12.18 26.81 -34.88
N PRO A 3 -12.47 27.99 -34.32
CA PRO A 3 -11.60 28.62 -33.33
C PRO A 3 -11.49 27.69 -32.11
N LEU A 4 -10.27 27.56 -31.58
CA LEU A 4 -9.97 26.79 -30.38
C LEU A 4 -10.89 27.27 -29.25
N GLN A 5 -11.93 26.49 -28.94
CA GLN A 5 -12.82 26.83 -27.83
C GLN A 5 -11.98 26.87 -26.55
N PRO A 6 -12.19 27.85 -25.66
CA PRO A 6 -11.54 27.86 -24.36
C PRO A 6 -11.99 26.62 -23.60
N VAL A 7 -11.12 25.61 -23.52
CA VAL A 7 -11.43 24.37 -22.82
C VAL A 7 -11.12 24.59 -21.35
N SER A 8 -12.16 24.61 -20.51
CA SER A 8 -12.01 24.76 -19.07
C SER A 8 -11.41 23.50 -18.44
N VAL A 9 -10.62 23.70 -17.38
CA VAL A 9 -10.06 22.62 -16.56
C VAL A 9 -11.10 22.23 -15.52
N VAL A 10 -11.53 20.97 -15.55
CA VAL A 10 -12.50 20.37 -14.61
C VAL A 10 -11.82 19.84 -13.36
N GLY A 11 -10.55 19.46 -13.46
CA GLY A 11 -9.80 18.97 -12.30
C GLY A 11 -8.33 18.81 -12.57
N THR A 12 -7.55 18.83 -11.50
CA THR A 12 -6.10 18.67 -11.54
C THR A 12 -5.67 17.69 -10.45
N TRP A 13 -4.64 16.90 -10.77
CA TRP A 13 -3.97 16.06 -9.78
C TRP A 13 -2.50 15.91 -10.13
N VAL A 14 -1.69 15.56 -9.13
CA VAL A 14 -0.26 15.30 -9.31
C VAL A 14 -0.03 13.79 -9.21
N ALA A 15 0.67 13.23 -10.17
CA ALA A 15 1.13 11.84 -10.12
C ALA A 15 2.60 11.79 -10.57
N ASN A 16 3.44 11.11 -9.78
CA ASN A 16 4.88 10.97 -10.03
C ASN A 16 5.60 12.33 -10.27
N GLY A 17 5.20 13.38 -9.56
CA GLY A 17 5.77 14.73 -9.71
C GLY A 17 5.37 15.45 -10.99
N VAL A 18 4.34 14.97 -11.69
CA VAL A 18 3.80 15.59 -12.91
C VAL A 18 2.34 15.99 -12.67
N THR A 19 2.01 17.23 -13.04
CA THR A 19 0.65 17.76 -12.94
C THR A 19 -0.18 17.38 -14.16
N PHE A 20 -1.29 16.72 -13.92
CA PHE A 20 -2.29 16.35 -14.92
C PHE A 20 -3.49 17.29 -14.81
N TYR A 21 -4.10 17.57 -15.96
CA TYR A 21 -5.29 18.41 -16.10
C TYR A 21 -6.37 17.62 -16.82
N ARG A 22 -7.57 17.57 -16.26
CA ARG A 22 -8.77 17.07 -16.92
C ARG A 22 -9.50 18.24 -17.55
N LEU A 23 -9.72 18.15 -18.84
CA LEU A 23 -10.41 19.16 -19.62
C LEU A 23 -11.91 18.85 -19.69
N ALA A 24 -12.73 19.88 -19.87
CA ALA A 24 -14.20 19.77 -19.95
C ALA A 24 -14.68 18.90 -21.12
N ASP A 25 -13.89 18.80 -22.18
CA ASP A 25 -14.15 17.92 -23.34
C ASP A 25 -13.80 16.44 -23.10
N GLY A 26 -13.40 16.10 -21.86
CA GLY A 26 -13.03 14.75 -21.44
C GLY A 26 -11.61 14.33 -21.86
N LYS A 27 -10.82 15.24 -22.43
CA LYS A 27 -9.39 14.99 -22.67
C LYS A 27 -8.59 15.20 -21.39
N LEU A 28 -7.42 14.58 -21.36
CA LEU A 28 -6.39 14.87 -20.38
C LEU A 28 -5.26 15.65 -21.04
N ALA A 29 -4.74 16.62 -20.32
CA ALA A 29 -3.54 17.35 -20.68
C ALA A 29 -2.48 17.15 -19.60
N VAL A 30 -1.23 16.99 -20.03
CA VAL A 30 -0.08 16.92 -19.14
C VAL A 30 1.04 17.73 -19.75
N GLN A 31 1.75 18.49 -18.92
CA GLN A 31 2.96 19.18 -19.33
C GLN A 31 4.16 18.35 -18.91
N ASN A 32 5.02 18.00 -19.87
CA ASN A 32 6.24 17.28 -19.55
C ASN A 32 7.31 18.23 -18.96
N LYS A 33 8.39 17.67 -18.40
CA LYS A 33 9.51 18.45 -17.83
C LYS A 33 10.22 19.38 -18.85
N LYS A 34 9.99 19.18 -20.15
CA LYS A 34 10.54 19.99 -21.25
C LYS A 34 9.53 21.07 -21.72
N GLY A 35 8.47 21.31 -20.97
CA GLY A 35 7.44 22.31 -21.27
C GLY A 35 6.46 21.92 -22.38
N ARG A 36 6.59 20.74 -23.02
CA ARG A 36 5.68 20.30 -24.08
C ARG A 36 4.40 19.72 -23.49
N TRP A 37 3.28 20.15 -24.06
CA TRP A 37 1.96 19.63 -23.74
C TRP A 37 1.66 18.35 -24.50
N LYS A 38 1.16 17.35 -23.80
CA LYS A 38 0.57 16.15 -24.39
C LYS A 38 -0.90 16.10 -23.99
N VAL A 39 -1.77 16.10 -24.99
CA VAL A 39 -3.22 16.05 -24.81
C VAL A 39 -3.75 14.76 -25.44
N TRP A 40 -4.57 14.00 -24.72
CA TRP A 40 -5.15 12.77 -25.23
C TRP A 40 -6.54 12.49 -24.66
N LYS A 41 -7.37 11.77 -25.43
CA LYS A 41 -8.66 11.26 -24.95
C LYS A 41 -8.47 9.80 -24.52
N PRO A 42 -8.61 9.48 -23.22
CA PRO A 42 -8.46 8.10 -22.77
C PRO A 42 -9.63 7.25 -23.27
N LYS A 43 -9.35 6.04 -23.79
CA LYS A 43 -10.38 5.10 -24.26
C LYS A 43 -11.25 4.54 -23.12
N LYS A 44 -10.72 4.53 -21.89
CA LYS A 44 -11.42 4.10 -20.68
C LYS A 44 -11.44 5.28 -19.70
N PRO A 45 -12.50 5.43 -18.88
CA PRO A 45 -12.53 6.46 -17.86
C PRO A 45 -11.32 6.30 -16.93
N ILE A 46 -10.48 7.33 -16.86
CA ILE A 46 -9.42 7.42 -15.87
C ILE A 46 -10.12 7.80 -14.58
N VAL A 47 -10.28 6.81 -13.70
CA VAL A 47 -10.90 6.99 -12.39
C VAL A 47 -10.02 7.95 -11.60
N LEU A 48 -10.52 9.17 -11.43
CA LEU A 48 -9.97 10.12 -10.48
C LEU A 48 -10.64 9.82 -9.14
N TYR A 49 -9.84 9.31 -8.20
CA TYR A 49 -10.31 9.02 -6.85
C TYR A 49 -10.49 10.33 -6.08
N ALA A 50 -11.62 11.00 -6.31
CA ALA A 50 -12.05 12.18 -5.57
C ALA A 50 -13.07 11.85 -4.47
N ASP A 51 -13.61 10.63 -4.45
CA ASP A 51 -14.42 10.13 -3.33
C ASP A 51 -13.99 8.69 -3.01
N GLY A 52 -13.77 8.41 -1.72
CA GLY A 52 -13.37 7.08 -1.24
C GLY A 52 -14.51 6.06 -1.17
N ALA A 53 -15.77 6.50 -1.34
CA ALA A 53 -16.96 5.67 -1.16
C ALA A 53 -17.34 4.90 -2.43
N SER A 54 -17.29 5.53 -3.60
CA SER A 54 -17.65 4.94 -4.89
C SER A 54 -16.68 3.84 -5.37
N ASN A 55 -15.48 3.79 -4.79
CA ASN A 55 -14.42 2.87 -5.20
C ASN A 55 -13.89 1.94 -4.10
N LEU A 56 -14.54 1.90 -2.93
CA LEU A 56 -14.19 0.98 -1.84
C LEU A 56 -14.05 -0.47 -2.33
N LYS A 57 -14.98 -0.91 -3.20
CA LYS A 57 -14.95 -2.27 -3.78
C LYS A 57 -13.70 -2.54 -4.61
N THR A 58 -13.23 -1.56 -5.37
CA THR A 58 -12.03 -1.67 -6.22
C THR A 58 -10.77 -1.60 -5.37
N MET A 59 -10.72 -0.72 -4.37
CA MET A 59 -9.63 -0.65 -3.41
C MET A 59 -9.48 -1.96 -2.61
N LEU A 60 -10.58 -2.53 -2.11
CA LEU A 60 -10.57 -3.81 -1.40
C LEU A 60 -10.09 -4.97 -2.29
N ARG A 61 -10.40 -4.94 -3.59
CA ARG A 61 -9.88 -5.94 -4.55
C ARG A 61 -8.38 -5.78 -4.77
N ALA A 62 -7.90 -4.54 -4.91
CA ALA A 62 -6.47 -4.26 -5.03
C ALA A 62 -5.71 -4.68 -3.77
N ASP A 63 -6.25 -4.38 -2.58
CA ASP A 63 -5.66 -4.76 -1.29
C ASP A 63 -5.56 -6.28 -1.12
N ARG A 64 -6.62 -7.02 -1.47
CA ARG A 64 -6.58 -8.50 -1.48
C ARG A 64 -5.51 -9.05 -2.42
N ALA A 65 -5.33 -8.45 -3.60
CA ALA A 65 -4.31 -8.86 -4.55
C ALA A 65 -2.90 -8.60 -4.01
N LEU A 66 -2.66 -7.43 -3.40
CA LEU A 66 -1.40 -7.10 -2.74
C LEU A 66 -1.10 -8.04 -1.57
N ASN A 67 -2.08 -8.33 -0.72
CA ASN A 67 -1.94 -9.27 0.39
C ASN A 67 -1.56 -10.68 -0.09
N LYS A 68 -2.14 -11.15 -1.20
CA LYS A 68 -1.79 -12.44 -1.80
C LYS A 68 -0.33 -12.47 -2.29
N GLN A 69 0.13 -11.39 -2.91
CA GLN A 69 1.51 -11.25 -3.35
C GLN A 69 2.48 -11.19 -2.16
N ALA A 70 2.15 -10.40 -1.13
CA ALA A 70 2.95 -10.30 0.10
C ALA A 70 3.13 -11.66 0.79
N LYS A 71 2.06 -12.46 0.91
CA LYS A 71 2.15 -13.82 1.46
C LYS A 71 3.06 -14.73 0.63
N LYS A 72 3.00 -14.64 -0.70
CA LYS A 72 3.87 -15.43 -1.59
C LYS A 72 5.34 -15.04 -1.41
N ILE A 73 5.62 -13.75 -1.30
CA ILE A 73 6.98 -13.25 -1.03
C ILE A 73 7.46 -13.71 0.34
N ALA A 74 6.63 -13.59 1.38
CA ALA A 74 6.96 -14.06 2.73
C ALA A 74 7.26 -15.55 2.78
N ALA A 75 6.47 -16.39 2.08
CA ALA A 75 6.73 -17.82 1.96
C ALA A 75 8.07 -18.12 1.23
N MET A 76 8.36 -17.40 0.14
CA MET A 76 9.63 -17.53 -0.56
C MET A 76 10.82 -17.12 0.32
N LEU A 77 10.68 -16.06 1.11
CA LEU A 77 11.70 -15.61 2.05
C LEU A 77 11.92 -16.63 3.17
N ASN A 78 10.86 -17.15 3.79
CA ASN A 78 10.96 -18.20 4.80
C ASN A 78 11.59 -19.50 4.26
N ARG A 79 11.42 -19.79 2.96
CA ARG A 79 12.08 -20.93 2.32
C ARG A 79 13.58 -20.70 2.10
N ARG A 80 13.99 -19.48 1.78
CA ARG A 80 15.41 -19.12 1.51
C ARG A 80 16.20 -18.82 2.78
N ALA A 81 15.55 -18.24 3.78
CA ALA A 81 16.11 -17.90 5.08
C ALA A 81 15.08 -18.23 6.16
N PRO A 82 14.96 -19.51 6.57
CA PRO A 82 14.04 -19.89 7.61
C PRO A 82 14.41 -19.16 8.90
N ARG A 83 13.45 -18.39 9.45
CA ARG A 83 13.63 -17.77 10.76
C ARG A 83 13.94 -18.86 11.78
N ARG A 84 15.06 -18.74 12.49
CA ARG A 84 15.34 -19.57 13.67
C ARG A 84 14.17 -19.38 14.64
N LYS A 85 13.49 -20.47 15.00
CA LYS A 85 12.49 -20.44 16.07
C LYS A 85 13.22 -19.96 17.32
N SER A 86 12.88 -18.77 17.81
CA SER A 86 13.30 -18.38 19.16
C SER A 86 12.59 -19.34 20.11
N THR A 87 13.37 -20.20 20.77
CA THR A 87 12.86 -21.06 21.83
C THR A 87 12.07 -20.20 22.80
N PRO A 88 10.81 -20.52 23.12
CA PRO A 88 10.12 -19.81 24.18
C PRO A 88 10.96 -20.02 25.43
N VAL A 89 11.41 -18.94 26.05
CA VAL A 89 11.99 -19.00 27.40
C VAL A 89 10.89 -19.57 28.29
N SER A 90 11.02 -20.85 28.61
CA SER A 90 10.21 -21.52 29.63
C SER A 90 10.41 -20.70 30.90
N ARG A 91 9.42 -19.88 31.27
CA ARG A 91 9.35 -19.32 32.62
C ARG A 91 9.32 -20.53 33.56
N GLY A 92 10.43 -20.71 34.29
CA GLY A 92 10.63 -21.85 35.16
C GLY A 92 9.46 -22.00 36.14
N ASN A 93 9.13 -23.25 36.44
CA ASN A 93 8.31 -23.57 37.60
C ASN A 93 8.92 -22.89 38.84
N PRO A 94 8.11 -22.35 39.77
CA PRO A 94 8.63 -21.93 41.06
C PRO A 94 9.22 -23.15 41.77
N VAL A 95 10.48 -23.06 42.18
CA VAL A 95 11.13 -24.04 43.03
C VAL A 95 10.42 -23.99 44.39
N VAL A 96 9.64 -25.02 44.70
CA VAL A 96 9.16 -25.27 46.06
C VAL A 96 10.37 -25.77 46.86
N LEU A 97 10.98 -24.88 47.65
CA LEU A 97 11.97 -25.26 48.65
C LEU A 97 11.24 -26.02 49.76
N GLY A 98 11.27 -27.36 49.65
CA GLY A 98 10.79 -28.25 50.68
C GLY A 98 11.61 -28.09 51.96
N ASN A 99 10.90 -27.85 53.08
CA ASN A 99 11.43 -27.84 54.43
C ASN A 99 12.18 -29.14 54.73
N ASN A 100 13.50 -29.07 54.91
CA ASN A 100 14.29 -30.08 55.62
C ASN A 100 15.68 -29.53 56.02
N ALA A 101 15.69 -28.37 56.70
CA ALA A 101 16.85 -27.96 57.47
C ALA A 101 16.83 -28.68 58.82
N ARG A 102 17.61 -29.76 58.93
CA ARG A 102 17.97 -30.41 60.20
C ARG A 102 18.71 -29.40 61.08
N ILE A 103 18.19 -29.15 62.27
CA ILE A 103 18.94 -28.56 63.39
C ILE A 103 19.94 -29.62 63.87
N VAL A 104 21.20 -29.23 64.02
CA VAL A 104 22.23 -30.05 64.67
C VAL A 104 22.67 -29.26 65.90
N ASP A 105 22.26 -29.73 67.08
CA ASP A 105 22.90 -29.39 68.36
C ASP A 105 23.76 -30.60 68.75
N VAL A 106 25.08 -30.43 68.76
CA VAL A 106 26.09 -30.86 69.78
C VAL A 106 27.39 -30.10 69.48
#